data_AF-A0AAD8NQV3-F1
#
_entry.id   AF-A0AAD8NQV3-F1
#
_cell.length_a   1.000
_cell.length_b   1.000
_cell.length_c   1.000
_cell.angle_alpha   90.00
_cell.angle_beta   90.00
_cell.angle_gamma   90.00
#
_symmetry.space_group_name_H-M   'P 1'
#
loop_
_entity.id
_entity.type
_entity.pdbx_description
1 polymer ?
#
loop_
_entity_poly.entity_id
_entity_poly.type
_entity_poly.pdbx_seq_one_letter_code
_entity_poly.pdbx_strand_id
1 'polypeptide(L)'
;MATYLWRKYADYLHTKWEKEVLWTMVDPFKRPKSFTPLVTIYVCAFYTGVIGAAITEQLYKEKYWEDHPGEAVPLMRPKFYGGPWKIYKGTVLPPNK
;
A
#
# COMPACT_ATOMS: atom_id res chain seq x y z
N MET A 1 -49.55 -21.50 11.93
CA MET A 1 -48.65 -20.41 11.48
C MET A 1 -47.22 -20.59 12.00
N ALA A 2 -47.00 -20.62 13.33
CA ALA A 2 -45.66 -20.76 13.92
C ALA A 2 -44.88 -22.00 13.44
N THR A 3 -45.53 -23.16 13.28
CA THR A 3 -44.91 -24.40 12.81
C THR A 3 -44.44 -24.33 11.35
N TYR A 4 -45.16 -23.59 10.48
CA TYR A 4 -44.78 -23.43 9.08
C TYR A 4 -43.55 -22.53 8.93
N LEU A 5 -43.52 -21.42 9.68
CA LEU A 5 -42.35 -20.53 9.74
C LEU A 5 -41.12 -21.26 10.28
N TRP A 6 -41.29 -22.07 11.34
CA TRP A 6 -40.18 -22.84 11.89
C TRP A 6 -39.63 -23.88 10.93
N ARG A 7 -40.52 -24.56 10.21
CA ARG A 7 -40.13 -25.53 9.19
C ARG A 7 -39.36 -24.86 8.05
N LYS A 8 -39.85 -23.71 7.55
CA LYS A 8 -39.16 -22.92 6.53
C LYS A 8 -37.78 -22.44 6.97
N TYR A 9 -37.63 -22.03 8.23
CA TYR A 9 -36.35 -21.60 8.77
C TYR A 9 -35.37 -22.77 8.93
N ALA A 10 -35.85 -23.91 9.42
CA ALA A 10 -35.04 -25.13 9.53
C ALA A 10 -34.56 -25.60 8.14
N ASP A 11 -35.45 -25.60 7.13
CA ASP A 11 -35.11 -25.93 5.74
C ASP A 11 -34.09 -24.93 5.16
N TYR A 12 -34.21 -23.64 5.48
CA TYR A 12 -33.26 -22.61 5.06
C TYR A 12 -31.86 -22.83 5.69
N LEU A 13 -31.81 -23.10 7.00
CA LEU A 13 -30.55 -23.39 7.68
C LEU A 13 -29.89 -24.66 7.12
N HIS A 14 -30.67 -25.71 6.90
CA HIS A 14 -30.17 -26.97 6.35
C HIS A 14 -29.56 -26.78 4.96
N THR A 15 -30.31 -26.13 4.05
CA THR A 15 -29.83 -25.86 2.70
C THR A 15 -28.64 -24.89 2.66
N LYS A 16 -28.55 -23.95 3.61
CA LYS A 16 -27.36 -23.10 3.75
C LYS A 16 -26.15 -23.92 4.19
N TRP A 17 -26.31 -24.80 5.16
CA TRP A 17 -25.23 -25.66 5.66
C TRP A 17 -24.73 -26.63 4.59
N GLU A 18 -25.64 -27.30 3.86
CA GLU A 18 -25.27 -28.17 2.74
C GLU A 18 -24.44 -27.43 1.68
N LYS A 19 -24.82 -26.19 1.35
CA LYS A 19 -24.05 -25.35 0.43
C LYS A 19 -22.66 -25.06 0.97
N GLU A 20 -22.51 -24.69 2.24
CA GLU A 20 -21.20 -24.44 2.85
C GLU A 20 -20.32 -25.70 2.87
N VAL A 21 -20.90 -26.87 3.16
CA VAL A 21 -20.19 -28.16 3.12
C VAL A 21 -19.73 -28.48 1.70
N LEU A 22 -20.59 -28.32 0.69
CA LEU A 22 -20.20 -28.51 -0.71
C LEU A 22 -19.09 -27.54 -1.12
N TRP A 23 -19.17 -26.27 -0.69
CA TRP A 23 -18.12 -25.29 -0.98
C TRP A 23 -16.78 -25.64 -0.35
N THR A 24 -16.78 -26.13 0.89
CA THR A 24 -15.55 -26.56 1.59
C THR A 24 -14.95 -27.84 1.00
N MET A 25 -15.78 -28.76 0.50
CA MET A 25 -15.30 -29.95 -0.23
C MET A 25 -14.70 -29.62 -1.59
N VAL A 26 -15.21 -28.60 -2.28
CA VAL A 26 -14.70 -28.15 -3.60
C VAL A 26 -13.46 -27.24 -3.46
N ASP A 27 -13.29 -26.57 -2.33
CA ASP A 27 -12.22 -25.59 -2.11
C ASP A 27 -10.79 -26.14 -2.37
N PRO A 28 -10.44 -27.37 -1.94
CA PRO A 28 -9.13 -27.97 -2.24
C PRO A 28 -8.86 -28.20 -3.73
N PHE A 29 -9.92 -28.30 -4.55
CA PHE A 29 -9.81 -28.51 -5.99
C PHE A 29 -9.81 -27.18 -6.78
N LYS A 30 -10.02 -26.05 -6.12
CA LYS A 30 -9.90 -24.74 -6.77
C LYS A 30 -8.44 -24.44 -7.08
N ARG A 31 -8.21 -23.90 -8.28
CA ARG A 31 -6.91 -23.36 -8.65
C ARG A 31 -6.48 -22.30 -7.60
N PRO A 32 -5.23 -22.33 -7.10
CA PRO A 32 -4.74 -21.29 -6.21
C PRO A 32 -4.92 -19.93 -6.87
N LYS A 33 -5.39 -18.94 -6.10
CA LYS A 33 -5.55 -17.56 -6.61
C LYS A 33 -4.20 -17.09 -7.12
N SER A 34 -4.19 -16.51 -8.32
CA SER A 34 -2.95 -16.07 -8.93
C SER A 34 -2.35 -14.92 -8.11
N PHE A 35 -1.04 -15.01 -7.87
CA PHE A 35 -0.29 -13.95 -7.18
C PHE A 35 0.01 -12.76 -8.09
N THR A 36 -0.15 -12.95 -9.40
CA THR A 36 0.09 -11.95 -10.46
C THR A 36 -0.59 -10.60 -10.24
N PRO A 37 -1.91 -10.51 -9.98
CA PRO A 37 -2.57 -9.21 -9.76
C PRO A 37 -1.97 -8.43 -8.59
N LEU A 38 -1.55 -9.13 -7.53
CA LEU A 38 -0.96 -8.53 -6.34
C LEU A 38 0.45 -8.00 -6.64
N VAL A 39 1.27 -8.75 -7.38
CA VAL A 39 2.57 -8.28 -7.88
C VAL A 39 2.40 -7.04 -8.75
N THR A 40 1.47 -7.05 -9.70
CA THR A 40 1.22 -5.91 -10.58
C THR A 40 0.88 -4.65 -9.80
N ILE A 41 -0.02 -4.75 -8.81
CA ILE A 41 -0.39 -3.60 -7.97
C ILE A 41 0.82 -3.08 -7.19
N TYR A 42 1.65 -3.96 -6.62
CA TYR A 42 2.83 -3.53 -5.89
C TYR A 42 3.87 -2.84 -6.79
N VAL A 43 4.10 -3.36 -7.99
CA VAL A 43 5.00 -2.76 -8.96
C VAL A 43 4.51 -1.36 -9.34
N CYS A 44 3.22 -1.22 -9.68
CA CYS A 44 2.62 0.07 -10.00
C CYS A 44 2.71 1.06 -8.83
N ALA A 45 2.40 0.62 -7.62
CA ALA A 45 2.46 1.46 -6.42
C ALA A 45 3.90 1.93 -6.13
N PHE A 46 4.88 1.03 -6.27
CA PHE A 46 6.29 1.34 -6.08
C PHE A 46 6.76 2.43 -7.06
N TYR A 47 6.55 2.23 -8.36
CA TYR A 47 6.98 3.21 -9.37
C TYR A 47 6.24 4.55 -9.26
N THR A 48 4.96 4.53 -8.89
CA THR A 48 4.21 5.76 -8.62
C THR A 48 4.84 6.56 -7.47
N GLY A 49 5.26 5.88 -6.39
CA GLY A 49 5.97 6.51 -5.28
C GLY A 49 7.33 7.09 -5.68
N VAL A 50 8.12 6.36 -6.48
CA VAL A 50 9.43 6.80 -6.98
C VAL A 50 9.30 8.03 -7.87
N ILE A 51 8.35 8.02 -8.82
CA ILE A 51 8.10 9.15 -9.73
C ILE A 51 7.62 10.37 -8.94
N GLY A 52 6.68 10.18 -8.01
CA GLY A 52 6.19 11.26 -7.15
C GLY A 52 7.31 11.90 -6.33
N ALA A 53 8.17 11.08 -5.70
CA ALA A 53 9.34 11.56 -4.97
C ALA A 53 10.30 12.35 -5.86
N ALA A 54 10.61 11.83 -7.06
CA ALA A 54 11.49 12.51 -8.01
C ALA A 54 10.94 13.88 -8.43
N ILE A 55 9.64 13.98 -8.74
CA ILE A 55 9.00 15.26 -9.08
C ILE A 55 9.12 16.24 -7.92
N THR A 56 8.83 15.80 -6.69
CA THR A 56 8.91 16.69 -5.52
C THR A 56 10.34 17.16 -5.22
N GLU A 57 11.35 16.31 -5.46
CA GLU A 57 12.76 16.67 -5.33
C GLU A 57 13.16 17.73 -6.37
N GLN A 58 12.69 17.60 -7.62
CA GLN A 58 13.01 18.57 -8.66
C GLN A 58 12.34 19.93 -8.40
N LEU A 59 11.05 19.93 -8.04
CA LEU A 59 10.35 21.17 -7.66
C LEU A 59 10.99 21.86 -6.45
N TYR A 60 11.50 21.07 -5.49
CA TYR A 60 12.25 21.60 -4.35
C TYR A 60 13.54 22.30 -4.80
N LYS A 61 14.26 21.71 -5.78
CA LYS A 61 15.49 22.29 -6.32
C LYS A 61 15.25 23.57 -7.12
N GLU A 62 14.24 23.56 -7.98
CA GLU A 62 13.86 24.75 -8.76
C GLU A 62 13.55 25.92 -7.83
N LYS A 63 12.70 25.69 -6.83
CA LYS A 63 12.37 26.71 -5.83
C LYS A 63 13.60 27.19 -5.04
N TYR A 64 14.49 26.28 -4.64
CA TYR A 64 15.69 26.67 -3.90
C TYR A 64 16.61 27.57 -4.72
N TRP A 65 16.76 27.29 -6.02
CA TRP A 65 17.58 28.11 -6.91
C TRP A 65 17.00 29.48 -7.22
N GLU A 66 15.68 29.62 -7.23
CA GLU A 66 15.03 30.94 -7.31
C GLU A 66 15.45 31.84 -6.13
N ASP A 67 15.51 31.26 -4.93
CA ASP A 67 15.87 31.98 -3.70
C ASP A 67 17.40 32.12 -3.52
N HIS A 68 18.20 31.18 -4.04
CA HIS A 68 19.66 31.07 -3.82
C HIS A 68 20.41 30.79 -5.13
N PRO A 69 20.62 31.80 -5.99
CA PRO A 69 21.28 31.60 -7.27
C PRO A 69 22.75 31.19 -7.10
N GLY A 70 23.15 30.09 -7.76
CA GLY A 70 24.53 29.60 -7.77
C GLY A 70 24.94 28.75 -6.56
N GLU A 71 24.04 28.53 -5.60
CA GLU A 71 24.28 27.61 -4.48
C GLU A 71 23.98 26.15 -4.86
N ALA A 72 24.72 25.23 -4.25
CA ALA A 72 24.45 23.81 -4.37
C ALA A 72 23.19 23.45 -3.57
N VAL A 73 22.15 22.95 -4.25
CA VAL A 73 20.90 22.60 -3.58
C VAL A 73 21.11 21.40 -2.64
N PRO A 74 20.71 21.49 -1.36
CA PRO A 74 20.68 20.33 -0.48
C PRO A 74 19.67 19.28 -0.98
N LEU A 75 19.87 18.00 -0.65
CA LEU A 75 18.86 16.98 -0.95
C LEU A 75 17.61 17.21 -0.09
N MET A 76 16.40 17.06 -0.65
CA MET A 76 15.16 17.25 0.11
C MET A 76 15.09 16.24 1.25
N ARG A 77 14.57 16.68 2.40
CA ARG A 77 14.32 15.77 3.53
C ARG A 77 13.19 14.79 3.15
N PRO A 78 13.35 13.48 3.40
CA PRO A 78 12.30 12.52 3.12
C PRO A 78 11.07 12.78 3.99
N LYS A 79 9.91 12.98 3.36
CA LYS A 79 8.65 13.27 4.08
C LYS A 79 8.12 12.08 4.88
N PHE A 80 8.39 10.86 4.41
CA PHE A 80 7.85 9.63 4.96
C PHE A 80 8.84 8.86 5.85
N TYR A 81 10.02 9.43 6.12
CA TYR A 81 11.02 8.80 6.97
C TYR A 81 11.25 9.66 8.21
N GLY A 82 10.70 9.20 9.35
CA GLY A 82 10.86 9.87 10.64
C GLY A 82 12.19 9.57 11.34
N GLY A 83 13.01 8.67 10.78
CA GLY A 83 14.32 8.33 11.32
C GLY A 83 15.41 9.35 10.97
N PRO A 84 16.64 9.13 11.47
CA PRO A 84 17.79 9.95 11.12
C PRO A 84 18.15 9.78 9.63
N TRP A 85 17.85 10.78 8.80
CA TRP A 85 17.93 10.63 7.33
C TRP A 85 19.31 10.90 6.73
N LYS A 86 20.20 11.59 7.46
CA LYS A 86 21.58 11.80 7.05
C LYS A 86 22.49 10.82 7.79
N ILE A 87 23.10 9.88 7.06
CA ILE A 87 24.20 9.07 7.61
C ILE A 87 25.40 10.00 7.79
N TYR A 88 25.84 10.19 9.02
CA TYR A 88 26.94 11.08 9.40
C TYR A 88 28.26 10.55 8.80
N LYS A 89 28.81 11.22 7.77
CA LYS A 89 30.11 10.88 7.15
C LYS A 89 31.28 11.71 7.69
N GLY A 90 31.15 12.28 8.89
CA GLY A 90 32.24 12.95 9.59
C GLY A 90 32.50 14.41 9.21
N THR A 91 31.68 15.06 8.37
CA THR A 91 31.72 16.52 8.18
C THR A 91 30.44 17.16 8.71
N VAL A 92 30.62 18.25 9.45
CA VAL A 92 29.62 18.91 10.29
C VAL A 92 28.36 19.25 9.50
N LEU A 93 27.20 18.80 9.99
CA LEU A 93 25.92 19.22 9.44
C LEU A 93 25.72 20.73 9.70
N PRO A 94 25.27 21.53 8.72
CA PRO A 94 24.91 22.91 9.00
C PRO A 94 23.80 22.94 10.07
N PRO A 95 23.86 23.93 10.99
CA PRO A 95 22.91 24.01 12.10
C PRO A 95 21.48 24.14 11.57
N ASN A 96 20.57 23.46 12.26
CA ASN A 96 19.14 23.49 11.99
C ASN A 96 18.67 24.94 12.21
N LYS A 97 18.41 25.68 11.13
CA LYS A 97 17.63 26.92 11.16
C LYS A 97 16.18 26.59 10.87
#